data_AF-A0A1I5FXC6-F1
#
_entry.id   AF-A0A1I5FXC6-F1
#
_cell.length_a   1.000
_cell.length_b   1.000
_cell.length_c   1.000
_cell.angle_alpha   90.00
_cell.angle_beta   90.00
_cell.angle_gamma   90.00
#
_symmetry.space_group_name_H-M   'P 1'
#
loop_
_entity.id
_entity.type
_entity.pdbx_description
1 polymer ?
#
loop_
_entity_poly.entity_id
_entity_poly.type
_entity_poly.pdbx_seq_one_letter_code
_entity_poly.pdbx_strand_id
1 'polypeptide(L)'
;MTQVPPTYYASVAVRGPWWTDEEPSLRVPRTSGGAPAAIWTAGRGPSVLLVAPDAGLHDLWSPLSPLLRDRVTVHALDRSGLSHTDDVEQVTVAAEAVGAEYLAGFADDLALLREVGRRAAPVRSVAVLVEPGEAVAEELRAPAFMRRVEVSSRVVAELTEADARRLVDVLTEGGER
;
A
#
# COMPACT_ATOMS: atom_id res chain seq x y z
N MET A 1 -38.22 6.53 13.12
CA MET A 1 -37.02 5.88 13.67
C MET A 1 -36.37 5.14 12.52
N THR A 2 -35.25 5.66 12.01
CA THR A 2 -34.58 5.10 10.82
C THR A 2 -33.76 3.90 11.25
N GLN A 3 -34.11 2.73 10.73
CA GLN A 3 -33.45 1.46 11.00
C GLN A 3 -32.10 1.47 10.27
N VAL A 4 -31.01 1.49 11.03
CA VAL A 4 -29.65 1.31 10.51
C VAL A 4 -29.54 -0.13 10.01
N PRO A 5 -29.08 -0.38 8.76
CA PRO A 5 -28.99 -1.73 8.23
C PRO A 5 -27.95 -2.54 9.02
N PRO A 6 -28.14 -3.86 9.16
CA PRO A 6 -27.22 -4.71 9.90
C PRO A 6 -25.87 -4.73 9.18
N THR A 7 -24.84 -4.26 9.88
CA THR A 7 -23.45 -4.40 9.48
C THR A 7 -23.16 -5.89 9.28
N TYR A 8 -22.72 -6.26 8.07
CA TYR A 8 -22.14 -7.57 7.79
C TYR A 8 -20.82 -7.66 8.57
N TYR A 9 -20.88 -8.07 9.83
CA TYR A 9 -19.70 -8.59 10.52
C TYR A 9 -19.46 -10.00 9.95
N ALA A 10 -18.60 -10.09 8.94
CA ALA A 10 -17.95 -11.35 8.64
C ALA A 10 -17.25 -11.85 9.92
N SER A 11 -17.24 -13.16 10.13
CA SER A 11 -16.58 -13.79 11.27
C SER A 11 -15.13 -13.34 11.34
N VAL A 12 -14.74 -12.72 12.46
CA VAL A 12 -13.38 -12.26 12.76
C VAL A 12 -12.43 -13.44 12.66
N ALA A 13 -11.68 -13.49 11.57
CA ALA A 13 -10.59 -14.44 11.42
C ALA A 13 -9.34 -13.75 11.97
N VAL A 14 -8.89 -14.14 13.15
CA VAL A 14 -7.59 -13.67 13.69
C VAL A 14 -6.49 -14.13 12.74
N ARG A 15 -6.03 -13.25 11.84
CA ARG A 15 -4.96 -13.52 10.87
C ARG A 15 -3.59 -13.27 11.51
N GLY A 16 -3.24 -14.10 12.48
CA GLY A 16 -1.93 -14.11 13.15
C GLY A 16 -1.75 -13.05 14.24
N PRO A 17 -0.68 -13.14 15.06
CA PRO A 17 -0.58 -12.42 16.33
C PRO A 17 -0.32 -10.88 16.27
N TRP A 18 -0.39 -10.25 15.10
CA TRP A 18 0.06 -8.85 14.90
C TRP A 18 -0.67 -8.10 13.76
N TRP A 19 -1.49 -8.80 12.97
CA TRP A 19 -2.42 -8.21 12.01
C TRP A 19 -3.83 -8.50 12.49
N THR A 20 -4.30 -7.69 13.43
CA THR A 20 -5.62 -7.85 14.01
C THR A 20 -6.56 -6.83 13.41
N ASP A 21 -7.76 -7.28 13.05
CA ASP A 21 -8.89 -6.41 12.66
C ASP A 21 -9.34 -5.48 13.80
N GLU A 22 -8.80 -5.66 15.02
CA GLU A 22 -9.31 -5.00 16.23
C GLU A 22 -9.00 -3.49 16.23
N GLU A 23 -7.74 -3.07 16.03
CA GLU A 23 -7.40 -1.64 16.00
C GLU A 23 -6.17 -1.32 15.10
N PRO A 24 -6.21 -0.21 14.34
CA PRO A 24 -5.06 0.27 13.58
C PRO A 24 -4.02 0.90 14.51
N SER A 25 -2.76 0.80 14.08
CA SER A 25 -1.61 1.41 14.77
C SER A 25 -1.64 2.93 14.75
N LEU A 26 -2.24 3.52 13.72
CA LEU A 26 -2.37 4.97 13.57
C LEU A 26 -3.68 5.30 12.84
N ARG A 27 -4.24 6.46 13.17
CA ARG A 27 -5.31 7.09 12.39
C ARG A 27 -4.86 8.46 11.93
N VAL A 28 -4.94 8.70 10.63
CA VAL A 28 -4.63 10.02 10.05
C VAL A 28 -5.92 10.73 9.64
N PRO A 29 -6.08 12.03 9.97
CA PRO A 29 -7.26 12.79 9.57
C PRO A 29 -7.42 12.81 8.04
N ARG A 30 -8.67 12.80 7.58
CA ARG A 30 -8.98 13.10 6.17
C ARG A 30 -9.21 14.59 6.01
N THR A 31 -8.63 15.12 4.94
CA THR A 31 -8.73 16.53 4.56
C THR A 31 -10.10 16.89 4.00
N SER A 32 -10.73 15.96 3.28
CA SER A 32 -12.13 16.06 2.83
C SER A 32 -13.17 15.84 3.92
N GLY A 33 -12.73 15.52 5.15
CA GLY A 33 -13.60 15.16 6.26
C GLY A 33 -14.04 13.70 6.25
N GLY A 34 -14.85 13.32 7.24
CA GLY A 34 -15.28 11.94 7.45
C GLY A 34 -14.38 11.14 8.40
N ALA A 35 -14.47 9.81 8.31
CA ALA A 35 -13.70 8.93 9.19
C ALA A 35 -12.19 9.03 8.89
N PRO A 36 -11.32 9.10 9.92
CA PRO A 36 -9.88 9.05 9.74
C PRO A 36 -9.45 7.81 8.97
N ALA A 37 -8.39 7.93 8.17
CA ALA A 37 -7.79 6.77 7.53
C ALA A 37 -7.04 5.94 8.57
N ALA A 38 -7.26 4.64 8.55
CA ALA A 38 -6.64 3.70 9.46
C ALA A 38 -5.39 3.10 8.83
N ILE A 39 -4.33 2.96 9.62
CA ILE A 39 -3.04 2.42 9.20
C ILE A 39 -2.61 1.31 10.14
N TRP A 40 -2.27 0.15 9.57
CA TRP A 40 -1.73 -1.00 10.29
C TRP A 40 -0.25 -1.12 10.04
N THR A 41 0.55 -1.18 11.11
CA THR A 41 2.01 -1.14 11.05
C THR A 41 2.62 -2.41 11.61
N ALA A 42 3.63 -2.93 10.93
CA ALA A 42 4.38 -4.08 11.41
C ALA A 42 5.78 -4.20 10.83
N GLY A 43 6.62 -4.98 11.49
CA GLY A 43 7.98 -5.26 11.04
C GLY A 43 9.00 -4.24 11.55
N ARG A 44 10.21 -4.32 11.00
CA ARG A 44 11.34 -3.46 11.32
C ARG A 44 12.21 -3.26 10.10
N GLY A 45 12.82 -2.07 9.99
CA GLY A 45 13.66 -1.70 8.86
C GLY A 45 13.09 -0.48 8.13
N PRO A 46 13.49 -0.26 6.87
CA PRO A 46 13.01 0.86 6.06
C PRO A 46 11.48 0.88 5.97
N SER A 47 10.89 2.09 5.92
CA SER A 47 9.43 2.25 5.99
C SER A 47 8.79 2.17 4.59
N VAL A 48 7.79 1.29 4.45
CA VAL A 48 7.02 1.08 3.21
C VAL A 48 5.53 1.26 3.48
N LEU A 49 4.88 2.15 2.74
CA LEU A 49 3.43 2.27 2.73
C LEU A 49 2.83 1.45 1.58
N LEU A 50 2.02 0.46 1.93
CA LEU A 50 1.20 -0.34 1.02
C LEU A 50 -0.15 0.34 0.82
N VAL A 51 -0.42 0.76 -0.40
CA VAL A 51 -1.63 1.48 -0.81
C VAL A 51 -2.58 0.49 -1.45
N ALA A 52 -3.70 0.22 -0.78
CA ALA A 52 -4.76 -0.62 -1.30
C ALA A 52 -5.33 -0.08 -2.64
N PRO A 53 -5.97 -0.93 -3.47
CA PRO A 53 -6.64 -0.47 -4.67
C PRO A 53 -7.81 0.47 -4.35
N ASP A 54 -8.49 0.98 -5.38
CA ASP A 54 -9.63 1.88 -5.18
C ASP A 54 -10.71 1.29 -4.28
N ALA A 55 -11.15 2.07 -3.28
CA ALA A 55 -12.00 1.65 -2.17
C ALA A 55 -11.55 0.34 -1.45
N GLY A 56 -10.26 0.02 -1.52
CA GLY A 56 -9.67 -1.20 -1.00
C GLY A 56 -9.32 -1.14 0.48
N LEU A 57 -9.31 -2.32 1.10
CA LEU A 57 -8.97 -2.51 2.50
C LEU A 57 -7.53 -3.01 2.67
N HIS A 58 -6.95 -2.70 3.82
CA HIS A 58 -5.60 -3.09 4.21
C HIS A 58 -5.43 -4.62 4.22
N ASP A 59 -6.46 -5.39 4.56
CA ASP A 59 -6.43 -6.85 4.73
C ASP A 59 -5.98 -7.62 3.49
N LEU A 60 -6.12 -7.01 2.32
CA LEU A 60 -5.57 -7.51 1.06
C LEU A 60 -4.05 -7.76 1.17
N TRP A 61 -3.32 -7.00 1.98
CA TRP A 61 -1.88 -7.15 2.21
C TRP A 61 -1.52 -8.23 3.23
N SER A 62 -2.50 -8.82 3.92
CA SER A 62 -2.29 -9.82 4.97
C SER A 62 -1.41 -11.00 4.52
N PRO A 63 -1.53 -11.57 3.30
CA PRO A 63 -0.63 -12.64 2.85
C PRO A 63 0.83 -12.21 2.66
N LEU A 64 1.04 -10.96 2.25
CA LEU A 64 2.37 -10.42 1.95
C LEU A 64 3.11 -9.94 3.20
N SER A 65 2.36 -9.43 4.18
CA SER A 65 2.91 -8.83 5.40
C SER A 65 3.90 -9.74 6.14
N PRO A 66 3.62 -11.05 6.41
CA PRO A 66 4.58 -11.95 7.05
C PRO A 66 5.90 -12.12 6.30
N LEU A 67 5.90 -11.94 4.99
CA LEU A 67 7.08 -12.12 4.13
C LEU A 67 7.97 -10.86 4.10
N LEU A 68 7.40 -9.69 4.42
CA LEU A 68 8.08 -8.40 4.39
C LEU A 68 8.62 -7.96 5.75
N ARG A 69 7.93 -8.31 6.84
CA ARG A 69 8.16 -7.74 8.19
C ARG A 69 9.57 -7.92 8.77
N ASP A 70 10.32 -8.92 8.29
CA ASP A 70 11.68 -9.20 8.78
C ASP A 70 12.74 -8.30 8.09
N ARG A 71 12.33 -7.53 7.08
CA ARG A 71 13.22 -6.71 6.25
C ARG A 71 12.81 -5.25 6.18
N VAL A 72 11.51 -4.97 6.25
CA VAL A 72 10.94 -3.61 6.19
C VAL A 72 9.89 -3.42 7.27
N THR A 73 9.65 -2.16 7.60
CA THR A 73 8.45 -1.75 8.34
C THR A 73 7.33 -1.51 7.34
N VAL A 74 6.30 -2.35 7.36
CA VAL A 74 5.12 -2.28 6.51
C VAL A 74 4.05 -1.43 7.18
N HIS A 75 3.49 -0.49 6.44
CA HIS A 75 2.31 0.27 6.80
C HIS A 75 1.23 -0.01 5.75
N ALA A 76 0.08 -0.55 6.12
CA ALA A 76 -1.02 -0.76 5.19
C ALA A 76 -2.16 0.21 5.47
N LEU A 77 -2.63 0.86 4.42
CA LEU A 77 -3.62 1.94 4.48
C LEU A 77 -4.94 1.48 3.84
N ASP A 78 -6.05 1.72 4.54
CA ASP A 78 -7.39 1.67 3.94
C ASP A 78 -7.60 2.88 3.03
N ARG A 79 -7.99 2.63 1.78
CA ARG A 79 -8.29 3.70 0.82
C ARG A 79 -9.77 4.04 0.80
N SER A 80 -10.05 5.34 0.64
CA SER A 80 -11.42 5.83 0.69
C SER A 80 -12.20 5.54 -0.58
N GLY A 81 -11.55 5.68 -1.74
CA GLY A 81 -12.18 5.61 -3.05
C GLY A 81 -13.24 6.69 -3.31
N LEU A 82 -13.14 7.84 -2.62
CA LEU A 82 -14.09 8.94 -2.81
C LEU A 82 -13.82 9.73 -4.09
N SER A 83 -12.56 10.10 -4.31
CA SER A 83 -12.08 10.74 -5.54
C SER A 83 -10.56 10.60 -5.66
N HIS A 84 -10.03 10.74 -6.88
CA HIS A 84 -8.57 10.75 -7.11
C HIS A 84 -7.85 11.79 -6.26
N THR A 85 -8.42 13.00 -6.15
CA THR A 85 -7.79 14.10 -5.39
C THR A 85 -7.77 13.78 -3.89
N ASP A 86 -8.88 13.26 -3.36
CA ASP A 86 -8.97 12.88 -1.95
C ASP A 86 -8.00 11.74 -1.63
N ASP A 87 -7.91 10.73 -2.48
CA ASP A 87 -7.01 9.61 -2.26
C ASP A 87 -5.53 10.04 -2.37
N VAL A 88 -5.17 10.92 -3.33
CA VAL A 88 -3.81 11.49 -3.39
C VAL A 88 -3.46 12.22 -2.09
N GLU A 89 -4.38 13.03 -1.56
CA GLU A 89 -4.14 13.77 -0.32
C GLU A 89 -4.07 12.85 0.89
N GLN A 90 -5.00 11.90 1.01
CA GLN A 90 -5.05 10.91 2.08
C GLN A 90 -3.76 10.07 2.13
N VAL A 91 -3.31 9.57 0.97
CA VAL A 91 -2.10 8.74 0.88
C VAL A 91 -0.84 9.58 1.14
N THR A 92 -0.81 10.85 0.71
CA THR A 92 0.30 11.78 1.02
C THR A 92 0.43 12.00 2.52
N VAL A 93 -0.67 12.33 3.21
CA VAL A 93 -0.69 12.52 4.66
C VAL A 93 -0.30 11.23 5.39
N ALA A 94 -0.80 10.07 4.94
CA ALA A 94 -0.43 8.79 5.51
C ALA A 94 1.07 8.51 5.37
N ALA A 95 1.64 8.73 4.19
CA ALA A 95 3.07 8.53 3.91
C ALA A 95 3.94 9.44 4.78
N GLU A 96 3.57 10.70 4.94
CA GLU A 96 4.29 11.63 5.82
C GLU A 96 4.19 11.24 7.29
N ALA A 97 2.99 10.84 7.75
CA ALA A 97 2.75 10.50 9.15
C ALA A 97 3.54 9.26 9.61
N VAL A 98 3.76 8.30 8.71
CA VAL A 98 4.55 7.09 9.02
C VAL A 98 6.01 7.19 8.60
N GLY A 99 6.40 8.30 7.96
CA GLY A 99 7.75 8.48 7.42
C GLY A 99 8.09 7.48 6.31
N ALA A 100 7.11 7.16 5.44
CA ALA A 100 7.27 6.17 4.38
C ALA A 100 8.39 6.58 3.40
N GLU A 101 9.46 5.80 3.38
CA GLU A 101 10.54 5.94 2.40
C GLU A 101 10.12 5.39 1.04
N TYR A 102 9.13 4.50 1.03
CA TYR A 102 8.69 3.74 -0.13
C TYR A 102 7.17 3.66 -0.20
N LEU A 103 6.64 3.70 -1.42
CA LEU A 103 5.25 3.35 -1.71
C LEU A 103 5.20 2.05 -2.48
N ALA A 104 4.21 1.21 -2.21
CA ALA A 104 3.85 0.12 -3.10
C ALA A 104 2.33 0.06 -3.26
N GLY A 105 1.86 -0.21 -4.47
CA GLY A 105 0.44 -0.38 -4.77
C GLY A 105 0.24 -1.13 -6.07
N PHE A 106 -0.91 -0.94 -6.72
CA PHE A 106 -1.26 -1.63 -7.97
C PHE A 106 -1.01 -0.77 -9.20
N ALA A 107 -0.86 -1.42 -10.35
CA ALA A 107 -0.63 -0.79 -11.65
C ALA A 107 -1.73 0.22 -12.01
N ASP A 108 -2.98 -0.08 -11.69
CA ASP A 108 -4.12 0.80 -11.94
C ASP A 108 -4.02 2.13 -11.17
N ASP A 109 -3.31 2.12 -10.03
CA ASP A 109 -3.11 3.29 -9.19
C ASP A 109 -1.81 4.03 -9.49
N LEU A 110 -1.15 3.71 -10.61
CA LEU A 110 0.16 4.26 -10.95
C LEU A 110 0.18 5.80 -10.95
N ALA A 111 -0.87 6.42 -11.52
CA ALA A 111 -0.99 7.88 -11.58
C ALA A 111 -1.06 8.50 -10.17
N LEU A 112 -1.84 7.87 -9.29
CA LEU A 112 -1.97 8.27 -7.89
C LEU A 112 -0.64 8.12 -7.15
N LEU A 113 0.00 6.94 -7.24
CA LEU A 113 1.25 6.65 -6.54
C LEU A 113 2.38 7.60 -6.95
N ARG A 114 2.44 7.98 -8.24
CA ARG A 114 3.38 8.98 -8.75
C ARG A 114 3.13 10.37 -8.20
N GLU A 115 1.86 10.75 -8.11
CA GLU A 115 1.49 12.06 -7.59
C GLU A 115 1.84 12.16 -6.11
N VAL A 116 1.52 11.14 -5.33
CA VAL A 116 1.92 11.02 -3.92
C VAL A 116 3.44 11.05 -3.78
N GLY A 117 4.17 10.22 -4.54
CA GLY A 117 5.63 10.15 -4.45
C GLY A 117 6.35 11.46 -4.78
N ARG A 118 5.71 12.37 -5.54
CA ARG A 118 6.23 13.73 -5.78
C ARG A 118 5.90 14.72 -4.66
N ARG A 119 4.82 14.48 -3.91
CA ARG A 119 4.32 15.38 -2.86
C ARG A 119 4.89 15.03 -1.48
N ALA A 120 4.92 13.74 -1.14
CA ALA A 120 5.37 13.26 0.15
C ALA A 120 6.90 13.31 0.24
N ALA A 121 7.43 14.28 1.00
CA ALA A 121 8.87 14.49 1.13
C ALA A 121 9.70 13.25 1.55
N PRO A 122 9.19 12.32 2.38
CA PRO A 122 9.95 11.13 2.76
C PRO A 122 10.11 10.09 1.63
N VAL A 123 9.24 10.09 0.62
CA VAL A 123 9.17 9.03 -0.39
C VAL A 123 10.31 9.15 -1.39
N ARG A 124 11.09 8.07 -1.53
CA ARG A 124 12.25 7.97 -2.43
C ARG A 124 11.97 7.11 -3.66
N SER A 125 11.13 6.09 -3.51
CA SER A 125 10.80 5.15 -4.59
C SER A 125 9.35 4.69 -4.51
N VAL A 126 8.80 4.28 -5.66
CA VAL A 126 7.44 3.76 -5.80
C VAL A 126 7.50 2.40 -6.51
N ALA A 127 7.05 1.33 -5.88
CA ALA A 127 6.85 0.04 -6.52
C ALA A 127 5.38 -0.16 -6.93
N VAL A 128 5.13 -0.98 -7.94
CA VAL A 128 3.78 -1.23 -8.47
C VAL A 128 3.62 -2.67 -8.90
N LEU A 129 2.69 -3.36 -8.25
CA LEU A 129 2.29 -4.73 -8.57
C LEU A 129 1.38 -4.71 -9.80
N VAL A 130 1.55 -5.68 -10.69
CA VAL A 130 0.81 -5.75 -11.96
C VAL A 130 0.15 -7.13 -12.07
N GLU A 131 -1.09 -7.24 -12.50
CA GLU A 131 -1.70 -8.56 -12.61
C GLU A 131 -1.10 -9.41 -13.76
N PRO A 132 -1.03 -10.75 -13.61
CA PRO A 132 -0.56 -11.62 -14.68
C PRO A 132 -1.48 -11.57 -15.89
N GLY A 133 -0.90 -11.29 -17.06
CA GLY A 133 -1.62 -11.24 -18.33
C GLY A 133 -2.13 -9.85 -18.73
N GLU A 134 -2.01 -8.87 -17.83
CA GLU A 134 -2.27 -7.49 -18.15
C GLU A 134 -1.07 -6.87 -18.89
N ALA A 135 -1.34 -6.10 -19.93
CA ALA A 135 -0.29 -5.41 -20.64
C ALA A 135 0.31 -4.34 -19.70
N VAL A 136 1.55 -4.57 -19.26
CA VAL A 136 2.36 -3.54 -18.60
C VAL A 136 2.34 -2.31 -19.49
N ALA A 137 1.69 -1.25 -19.03
CA ALA A 137 1.54 -0.02 -19.79
C ALA A 137 2.93 0.46 -20.27
N GLU A 138 3.05 0.93 -21.51
CA GLU A 138 4.30 1.53 -22.03
C GLU A 138 4.85 2.61 -21.08
N GLU A 139 3.96 3.26 -20.34
CA GLU A 139 4.29 4.25 -19.32
C GLU A 139 5.15 3.70 -18.18
N LEU A 140 4.96 2.43 -17.77
CA LEU A 140 5.79 1.71 -16.79
C LEU A 140 7.20 1.40 -17.32
N ARG A 141 7.40 1.41 -18.64
CA ARG A 141 8.70 1.19 -19.31
C ARG A 141 9.50 2.48 -19.53
N ALA A 142 8.92 3.65 -19.27
CA ALA A 142 9.55 4.93 -19.57
C ALA A 142 10.73 5.24 -18.59
N PRO A 143 11.96 5.54 -19.07
CA PRO A 143 13.13 5.76 -18.22
C PRO A 143 13.04 6.95 -17.24
N ALA A 144 12.12 7.88 -17.51
CA ALA A 144 11.87 9.06 -16.67
C ALA A 144 10.99 8.74 -15.44
N PHE A 145 10.51 7.50 -15.30
CA PHE A 145 9.86 7.06 -14.08
C PHE A 145 10.82 7.17 -12.91
N MET A 146 10.38 7.74 -11.79
CA MET A 146 11.18 7.82 -10.57
C MET A 146 11.69 6.43 -10.17
N ARG A 147 12.98 6.22 -10.48
CA ARG A 147 13.94 5.21 -10.02
C ARG A 147 13.56 3.74 -9.81
N ARG A 148 12.36 3.23 -10.10
CA ARG A 148 12.07 1.82 -10.49
C ARG A 148 10.58 1.51 -10.42
N VAL A 149 10.11 0.71 -11.38
CA VAL A 149 8.82 0.02 -11.37
C VAL A 149 9.15 -1.47 -11.40
N GLU A 150 8.66 -2.27 -10.44
CA GLU A 150 8.75 -3.73 -10.54
C GLU A 150 7.38 -4.36 -10.66
N VAL A 151 7.12 -4.89 -11.85
CA VAL A 151 5.96 -5.66 -12.25
C VAL A 151 6.02 -7.04 -11.60
N SER A 152 5.38 -7.24 -10.45
CA SER A 152 5.12 -8.58 -9.93
C SER A 152 3.77 -9.07 -10.47
N SER A 153 3.81 -10.04 -11.38
CA SER A 153 2.69 -10.57 -12.15
C SER A 153 1.76 -11.49 -11.35
N ARG A 154 1.36 -11.16 -10.11
CA ARG A 154 0.50 -12.06 -9.28
C ARG A 154 -0.49 -11.32 -8.38
N VAL A 155 -1.67 -11.91 -8.22
CA VAL A 155 -2.67 -11.51 -7.20
C VAL A 155 -1.98 -11.59 -5.83
N VAL A 156 -2.22 -10.63 -4.93
CA VAL A 156 -1.52 -10.54 -3.62
C VAL A 156 -1.62 -11.84 -2.80
N ALA A 157 -2.70 -12.61 -2.96
CA ALA A 157 -2.90 -13.93 -2.35
C ALA A 157 -1.95 -15.03 -2.86
N GLU A 158 -1.32 -14.85 -4.02
CA GLU A 158 -0.41 -15.81 -4.67
C GLU A 158 1.07 -15.37 -4.60
N LEU A 159 1.36 -14.28 -3.89
CA LEU A 159 2.73 -13.82 -3.71
C LEU A 159 3.53 -14.81 -2.86
N THR A 160 4.70 -15.16 -3.37
CA THR A 160 5.64 -16.08 -2.72
C THR A 160 6.71 -15.30 -1.95
N GLU A 161 7.49 -16.00 -1.12
CA GLU A 161 8.66 -15.41 -0.45
C GLU A 161 9.67 -14.80 -1.46
N ALA A 162 9.78 -15.39 -2.65
CA ALA A 162 10.62 -14.84 -3.72
C ALA A 162 10.07 -13.51 -4.26
N ASP A 163 8.75 -13.35 -4.33
CA ASP A 163 8.11 -12.10 -4.76
C ASP A 163 8.26 -11.01 -3.71
N ALA A 164 8.09 -11.36 -2.43
CA ALA A 164 8.35 -10.45 -1.32
C ALA A 164 9.83 -10.03 -1.26
N ARG A 165 10.76 -10.96 -1.54
CA ARG A 165 12.19 -10.64 -1.63
C ARG A 165 12.47 -9.65 -2.76
N ARG A 166 11.96 -9.92 -3.95
CA ARG A 166 12.10 -9.02 -5.10
C ARG A 166 11.57 -7.62 -4.81
N LEU A 167 10.37 -7.52 -4.26
CA LEU A 167 9.78 -6.24 -3.84
C LEU A 167 10.70 -5.49 -2.87
N VAL A 168 11.23 -6.18 -1.85
CA VAL A 168 12.18 -5.57 -0.92
C VAL A 168 13.46 -5.13 -1.63
N ASP A 169 14.08 -5.99 -2.43
CA ASP A 169 15.33 -5.68 -3.14
C ASP A 169 15.16 -4.43 -4.04
N VAL A 170 14.03 -4.31 -4.72
CA VAL A 170 13.69 -3.13 -5.55
C VAL A 170 13.48 -1.88 -4.72
N LEU A 171 12.82 -2.00 -3.57
CA LEU A 171 12.60 -0.87 -2.66
C LEU A 171 13.93 -0.43 -2.01
N THR A 172 14.70 -1.35 -1.44
CA THR A 172 15.82 -1.03 -0.53
C THR A 172 17.18 -0.95 -1.20
N GLU A 173 17.49 -1.81 -2.18
CA GLU A 173 18.88 -2.00 -2.60
C GLU A 173 19.32 -1.11 -3.74
N GLY A 174 18.43 -0.38 -4.38
CA GLY A 174 18.91 0.59 -5.34
C GLY A 174 19.62 -0.05 -6.56
N GLY A 175 19.45 -1.35 -6.85
CA GLY A 175 19.82 -2.08 -8.08
C GLY A 175 21.05 -1.58 -8.85
N GLU A 176 22.25 -1.84 -8.36
CA GLU A 176 23.44 -1.93 -9.23
C GLU A 176 23.47 -3.32 -9.89
N ARG A 177 22.78 -3.47 -11.03
CA ARG A 177 23.16 -4.42 -12.10
C ARG A 177 22.74 -3.88 -13.45
#